data_AF-A0AA42Z1X9-F1
#
_entry.id   AF-A0AA42Z1X9-F1
#
_cell.length_a   1.000
_cell.length_b   1.000
_cell.length_c   1.000
_cell.angle_alpha   90.00
_cell.angle_beta   90.00
_cell.angle_gamma   90.00
#
_symmetry.space_group_name_H-M   'P 1'
#
loop_
_entity.id
_entity.type
_entity.pdbx_description
1 polymer ?
#
loop_
_entity_poly.entity_id
_entity_poly.type
_entity_poly.pdbx_seq_one_letter_code
_entity_poly.pdbx_strand_id
1 'polypeptide(L)'
;MNATSTIWLEEFQQWLDDNRDPHEGAARLRQYLEDRPEDTRRDLQARAFEILLQERHAYGVALLMMETVQDPEYIEEIARTMAPLPRLQSADEEAHLADLVRLLAASGRRHALRVVEAFLLDRPFSAAWPTVPWALWPRHAVLFRRAWSRWILETESGRWTSDRFLGPFLTEPEAVVSIREALFEGEQAGRRDRWLELVAALQACARRTRWLQPDQRAALSDALS
;
A
#
# COMPACT_ATOMS: atom_id res chain seq x y z
N MET A 1 32.67 1.72 8.43
CA MET A 1 31.48 1.57 9.28
C MET A 1 31.79 2.17 10.64
N ASN A 2 31.05 3.18 11.10
CA ASN A 2 31.31 3.81 12.40
C ASN A 2 30.66 2.99 13.52
N ALA A 3 31.33 2.89 14.67
CA ALA A 3 30.86 2.13 15.84
C ALA A 3 29.42 2.49 16.27
N THR A 4 29.01 3.75 16.07
CA THR A 4 27.67 4.26 16.36
C THR A 4 26.56 3.56 15.55
N SER A 5 26.82 3.16 14.30
CA SER A 5 25.84 2.47 13.46
C SER A 5 25.60 1.03 13.91
N THR A 6 26.63 0.35 14.41
CA THR A 6 26.52 -1.03 14.91
C THR A 6 25.76 -1.08 16.22
N ILE A 7 26.11 -0.21 17.17
CA ILE A 7 25.46 -0.12 18.48
C ILE A 7 23.96 0.12 18.32
N TRP A 8 23.56 1.02 17.42
CA TRP A 8 22.14 1.29 17.21
C TRP A 8 21.39 0.11 16.61
N LEU A 9 21.97 -0.65 15.68
CA LEU A 9 21.31 -1.83 15.11
C LEU A 9 21.09 -2.92 16.18
N GLU A 10 22.03 -3.09 17.10
CA GLU A 10 21.88 -3.98 18.26
C GLU A 10 20.78 -3.50 19.21
N GLU A 11 20.73 -2.19 19.51
CA GLU A 11 19.65 -1.58 20.30
C GLU A 11 18.29 -1.69 19.61
N PHE A 12 18.25 -1.56 18.29
CA PHE A 12 17.05 -1.68 17.49
C PHE A 12 16.53 -3.12 17.47
N GLN A 13 17.42 -4.10 17.28
CA GLN A 13 17.08 -5.52 17.41
C GLN A 13 16.51 -5.82 18.81
N GLN A 14 17.23 -5.43 19.85
CA GLN A 14 16.78 -5.66 21.23
C GLN A 14 15.41 -5.01 21.49
N TRP A 15 15.18 -3.80 20.96
CA TRP A 15 13.89 -3.15 21.09
C TRP A 15 12.77 -3.90 20.37
N LEU A 16 13.01 -4.43 19.17
CA LEU A 16 12.03 -5.24 18.42
C LEU A 16 11.67 -6.52 19.18
N ASP A 17 12.65 -7.14 19.83
CA ASP A 17 12.44 -8.33 20.65
C ASP A 17 11.52 -8.01 21.84
N ASP A 18 11.67 -6.82 22.42
CA ASP A 18 10.90 -6.33 23.57
C ASP A 18 9.54 -5.71 23.19
N ASN A 19 9.40 -5.16 21.98
CA ASN A 19 8.24 -4.41 21.51
C ASN A 19 7.76 -4.91 20.14
N ARG A 20 6.54 -5.44 20.12
CA ARG A 20 5.93 -6.03 18.92
C ARG A 20 5.08 -5.06 18.09
N ASP A 21 5.11 -3.75 18.38
CA ASP A 21 4.35 -2.77 17.61
C ASP A 21 5.13 -2.36 16.34
N PRO A 22 4.62 -2.70 15.15
CA PRO A 22 5.31 -2.39 13.91
C PRO A 22 5.38 -0.89 13.57
N HIS A 23 4.41 -0.10 14.00
CA HIS A 23 4.35 1.34 13.72
C HIS A 23 5.40 2.11 14.52
N GLU A 24 5.59 1.76 15.78
CA GLU A 24 6.64 2.35 16.61
C GLU A 24 8.03 1.97 16.12
N GLY A 25 8.23 0.72 15.68
CA GLY A 25 9.49 0.27 15.11
C GLY A 25 9.87 1.05 13.84
N ALA A 26 8.90 1.24 12.94
CA ALA A 26 9.12 2.00 11.71
C ALA A 26 9.37 3.49 11.98
N ALA A 27 8.65 4.08 12.95
CA ALA A 27 8.87 5.47 13.35
C ALA A 27 10.26 5.68 13.97
N ARG A 28 10.70 4.77 14.84
CA ARG A 28 12.01 4.83 15.51
C ARG A 28 13.15 4.75 14.50
N LEU A 29 13.06 3.83 13.56
CA LEU A 29 14.07 3.72 12.49
C LEU A 29 14.06 4.96 11.59
N ARG A 30 12.89 5.49 11.21
CA ARG A 30 12.78 6.73 10.43
C ARG A 30 13.48 7.89 11.13
N GLN A 31 13.20 8.07 12.43
CA GLN A 31 13.80 9.12 13.25
C GLN A 31 15.33 8.98 13.31
N TYR A 32 15.85 7.76 13.41
CA TYR A 32 17.30 7.53 13.44
C TYR A 32 18.01 7.83 12.11
N LEU A 33 17.28 7.67 11.00
CA LEU A 33 17.79 7.83 9.63
C LEU A 33 17.70 9.28 9.11
N GLU A 34 16.86 10.12 9.72
CA GLU A 34 16.49 11.46 9.23
C GLU A 34 17.71 12.36 9.02
N ASP A 35 18.67 12.34 9.94
CA ASP A 35 19.87 13.21 9.90
C ASP A 35 21.14 12.50 9.36
N ARG A 36 20.99 11.31 8.76
CA ARG A 36 22.14 10.52 8.30
C ARG A 36 22.53 10.84 6.85
N PRO A 37 23.83 10.89 6.54
CA PRO A 37 24.32 10.95 5.16
C PRO A 37 23.70 9.83 4.31
N GLU A 38 23.40 10.11 3.04
CA GLU A 38 22.66 9.20 2.15
C GLU A 38 23.25 7.79 2.11
N ASP A 39 24.57 7.66 1.90
CA ASP A 39 25.26 6.36 1.89
C ASP A 39 25.12 5.59 3.21
N THR A 40 25.18 6.31 4.33
CA THR A 40 25.01 5.72 5.68
C THR A 40 23.56 5.32 5.92
N ARG A 41 22.61 6.13 5.45
CA ARG A 41 21.18 5.84 5.52
C ARG A 41 20.85 4.56 4.75
N ARG A 42 21.41 4.42 3.56
CA ARG A 42 21.24 3.29 2.64
C ARG A 42 21.76 1.99 3.27
N ASP A 43 23.00 2.01 3.78
CA ASP A 43 23.61 0.88 4.49
C ASP A 43 22.81 0.46 5.74
N LEU A 44 22.40 1.43 6.56
CA LEU A 44 21.59 1.17 7.76
C LEU A 44 20.21 0.62 7.43
N GLN A 45 19.56 1.15 6.40
CA GLN A 45 18.27 0.64 5.92
C GLN A 45 18.38 -0.81 5.46
N ALA A 46 19.40 -1.16 4.68
CA ALA A 46 19.64 -2.53 4.23
C ALA A 46 19.70 -3.51 5.41
N ARG A 47 20.51 -3.18 6.41
CA ARG A 47 20.78 -4.05 7.56
C ARG A 47 19.61 -4.12 8.54
N ALA A 48 18.94 -2.99 8.78
CA ALA A 48 17.68 -2.99 9.52
C ALA A 48 16.65 -3.87 8.81
N PHE A 49 16.61 -3.86 7.48
CA PHE A 49 15.72 -4.72 6.72
C PHE A 49 16.07 -6.20 6.87
N GLU A 50 17.35 -6.57 6.80
CA GLU A 50 17.79 -7.95 7.05
C GLU A 50 17.34 -8.47 8.42
N ILE A 51 17.49 -7.65 9.47
CA ILE A 51 17.00 -7.92 10.82
C ILE A 51 15.48 -8.19 10.81
N LEU A 52 14.72 -7.28 10.20
CA LEU A 52 13.25 -7.36 10.18
C LEU A 52 12.73 -8.54 9.36
N LEU A 53 13.49 -9.00 8.37
CA LEU A 53 13.14 -10.15 7.54
C LEU A 53 13.43 -11.49 8.22
N GLN A 54 14.36 -11.53 9.17
CA GLN A 54 14.69 -12.72 9.95
C GLN A 54 13.65 -12.99 11.06
N GLU A 55 13.01 -11.93 11.56
CA GLU A 55 12.02 -11.97 12.63
C GLU A 55 10.58 -12.03 12.07
N ARG A 56 9.86 -13.15 12.28
CA ARG A 56 8.47 -13.34 11.77
C ARG A 56 7.48 -12.23 12.21
N HIS A 57 7.77 -11.53 13.29
CA HIS A 57 6.91 -10.48 13.86
C HIS A 57 7.22 -9.07 13.34
N ALA A 58 8.36 -8.89 12.66
CA ALA A 58 8.81 -7.61 12.11
C ALA A 58 8.26 -7.30 10.70
N TYR A 59 7.36 -8.16 10.21
CA TYR A 59 6.68 -8.01 8.92
C TYR A 59 6.00 -6.64 8.76
N GLY A 60 5.27 -6.18 9.78
CA GLY A 60 4.62 -4.86 9.74
C GLY A 60 5.61 -3.69 9.71
N VAL A 61 6.76 -3.82 10.38
CA VAL A 61 7.82 -2.79 10.38
C VAL A 61 8.46 -2.74 9.00
N ALA A 62 8.80 -3.89 8.42
CA ALA A 62 9.28 -4.01 7.05
C ALA A 62 8.26 -3.36 6.09
N LEU A 63 6.97 -3.64 6.27
CA LEU A 63 5.93 -3.03 5.44
C LEU A 63 5.90 -1.51 5.51
N LEU A 64 5.98 -0.95 6.72
CA LEU A 64 5.94 0.49 6.96
C LEU A 64 7.24 1.19 6.57
N MET A 65 8.37 0.49 6.64
CA MET A 65 9.64 0.97 6.09
C MET A 65 9.56 1.13 4.58
N MET A 66 8.90 0.22 3.87
CA MET A 66 8.77 0.32 2.41
C MET A 66 7.96 1.53 1.97
N GLU A 67 6.99 1.97 2.77
CA GLU A 67 6.25 3.22 2.51
C GLU A 67 7.16 4.44 2.66
N THR A 68 8.27 4.31 3.39
CA THR A 68 9.26 5.38 3.61
C THR A 68 10.47 5.31 2.68
N VAL A 69 10.85 4.11 2.21
CA VAL A 69 12.00 3.86 1.35
C VAL A 69 11.51 3.67 -0.08
N GLN A 70 11.54 4.75 -0.87
CA GLN A 70 11.11 4.73 -2.27
C GLN A 70 12.21 4.26 -3.25
N ASP A 71 13.21 3.51 -2.77
CA ASP A 71 14.30 2.99 -3.61
C ASP A 71 13.89 1.65 -4.27
N PRO A 72 13.83 1.57 -5.61
CA PRO A 72 13.45 0.37 -6.34
C PRO A 72 14.32 -0.88 -6.09
N GLU A 73 15.61 -0.71 -5.77
CA GLU A 73 16.52 -1.83 -5.46
C GLU A 73 16.11 -2.54 -4.17
N TYR A 74 15.89 -1.75 -3.11
CA TYR A 74 15.45 -2.25 -1.82
C TYR A 74 14.09 -2.94 -1.94
N ILE A 75 13.13 -2.30 -2.59
CA ILE A 75 11.77 -2.83 -2.74
C ILE A 75 11.77 -4.26 -3.33
N GLU A 76 12.64 -4.55 -4.31
CA GLU A 76 12.73 -5.89 -4.89
C GLU A 76 13.43 -6.91 -4.00
N GLU A 77 14.51 -6.51 -3.34
CA GLU A 77 15.24 -7.37 -2.40
C GLU A 77 14.32 -7.79 -1.24
N ILE A 78 13.51 -6.85 -0.78
CA ILE A 78 12.47 -7.05 0.22
C ILE A 78 11.42 -8.04 -0.28
N ALA A 79 10.82 -7.79 -1.45
CA ALA A 79 9.82 -8.68 -2.03
C ALA A 79 10.35 -10.12 -2.24
N ARG A 80 11.62 -10.24 -2.66
CA ARG A 80 12.30 -11.53 -2.84
C ARG A 80 12.51 -12.27 -1.53
N THR A 81 12.84 -11.54 -0.46
CA THR A 81 13.12 -12.14 0.85
C THR A 81 11.85 -12.46 1.63
N MET A 82 10.77 -11.72 1.38
CA MET A 82 9.46 -11.99 1.96
C MET A 82 8.73 -13.16 1.30
N ALA A 83 8.90 -13.37 -0.01
CA ALA A 83 8.25 -14.45 -0.77
C ALA A 83 8.36 -15.88 -0.16
N PRO A 84 9.51 -16.30 0.43
CA PRO A 84 9.64 -17.62 1.05
C PRO A 84 9.21 -17.70 2.53
N LEU A 85 8.87 -16.58 3.20
CA LEU A 85 8.62 -16.60 4.64
C LEU A 85 7.35 -17.40 5.01
N PRO A 86 7.37 -18.15 6.13
CA PRO A 86 6.26 -19.02 6.51
C PRO A 86 4.98 -18.24 6.75
N ARG A 87 3.93 -18.70 6.07
CA ARG A 87 2.61 -18.08 5.98
C ARG A 87 1.96 -17.91 7.34
N LEU A 88 1.55 -16.69 7.68
CA LEU A 88 0.53 -16.48 8.69
C LEU A 88 -0.78 -17.09 8.17
N GLN A 89 -1.52 -17.79 9.03
CA GLN A 89 -2.58 -18.73 8.64
C GLN A 89 -3.65 -18.11 7.70
N SER A 90 -4.03 -18.87 6.68
CA SER A 90 -5.04 -18.71 5.59
C SER A 90 -5.79 -17.38 5.36
N ALA A 91 -6.24 -16.64 6.38
CA ALA A 91 -6.81 -15.31 6.22
C ALA A 91 -5.73 -14.25 5.89
N ASP A 92 -4.49 -14.50 6.32
CA ASP A 92 -3.35 -13.61 6.06
C ASP A 92 -2.64 -13.91 4.74
N GLU A 93 -2.89 -15.05 4.07
CA GLU A 93 -2.21 -15.39 2.81
C GLU A 93 -2.56 -14.42 1.67
N GLU A 94 -3.85 -14.08 1.52
CA GLU A 94 -4.29 -13.14 0.50
C GLU A 94 -3.85 -11.70 0.80
N ALA A 95 -3.81 -11.33 2.08
CA ALA A 95 -3.32 -10.02 2.52
C ALA A 95 -1.80 -9.90 2.30
N HIS A 96 -1.04 -10.92 2.69
CA HIS A 96 0.40 -11.01 2.49
C HIS A 96 0.77 -10.95 1.01
N LEU A 97 0.05 -11.68 0.15
CA LEU A 97 0.25 -11.61 -1.29
C LEU A 97 -0.06 -10.21 -1.84
N ALA A 98 -1.15 -9.58 -1.39
CA ALA A 98 -1.47 -8.22 -1.80
C ALA A 98 -0.37 -7.24 -1.38
N ASP A 99 0.19 -7.36 -0.18
CA ASP A 99 1.31 -6.54 0.28
C ASP A 99 2.59 -6.75 -0.53
N LEU A 100 2.94 -8.00 -0.86
CA LEU A 100 4.04 -8.32 -1.77
C LEU A 100 3.85 -7.71 -3.16
N VAL A 101 2.63 -7.73 -3.69
CA VAL A 101 2.36 -7.14 -5.01
C VAL A 101 2.32 -5.61 -4.93
N ARG A 102 1.81 -5.04 -3.84
CA ARG A 102 1.82 -3.59 -3.57
C ARG A 102 3.25 -3.06 -3.54
N LEU A 103 4.17 -3.84 -2.97
CA LEU A 103 5.60 -3.61 -3.04
C LEU A 103 6.13 -3.58 -4.46
N LEU A 104 5.91 -4.65 -5.20
CA LEU A 104 6.34 -4.76 -6.59
C LEU A 104 5.78 -3.61 -7.44
N ALA A 105 4.56 -3.16 -7.16
CA ALA A 105 3.94 -1.99 -7.78
C ALA A 105 4.69 -0.69 -7.45
N ALA A 106 5.02 -0.46 -6.17
CA ALA A 106 5.75 0.72 -5.72
C ALA A 106 7.19 0.80 -6.28
N SER A 107 7.81 -0.36 -6.57
CA SER A 107 9.16 -0.44 -7.14
C SER A 107 9.31 0.31 -8.48
N GLY A 108 8.23 0.39 -9.26
CA GLY A 108 8.23 0.96 -10.61
C GLY A 108 9.06 0.18 -11.65
N ARG A 109 9.57 -1.01 -11.32
CA ARG A 109 10.43 -1.81 -12.20
C ARG A 109 9.62 -2.53 -13.28
N ARG A 110 10.06 -2.43 -14.54
CA ARG A 110 9.32 -2.98 -15.70
C ARG A 110 9.05 -4.49 -15.61
N HIS A 111 9.93 -5.27 -15.01
CA HIS A 111 9.72 -6.71 -14.88
C HIS A 111 8.75 -7.06 -13.74
N ALA A 112 8.79 -6.30 -12.64
CA ALA A 112 7.83 -6.40 -11.54
C ALA A 112 6.40 -6.05 -11.99
N LEU A 113 6.25 -5.05 -12.87
CA LEU A 113 4.95 -4.64 -13.42
C LEU A 113 4.18 -5.77 -14.11
N ARG A 114 4.86 -6.74 -14.74
CA ARG A 114 4.18 -7.90 -15.34
C ARG A 114 3.50 -8.78 -14.29
N VAL A 115 4.14 -8.96 -13.13
CA VAL A 115 3.57 -9.71 -12.00
C VAL A 115 2.40 -8.93 -11.41
N VAL A 116 2.56 -7.62 -11.25
CA VAL A 116 1.52 -6.73 -10.73
C VAL A 116 0.30 -6.71 -11.66
N GLU A 117 0.51 -6.60 -12.97
CA GLU A 117 -0.58 -6.63 -13.96
C GLU A 117 -1.35 -7.95 -13.91
N ALA A 118 -0.65 -9.09 -13.87
CA ALA A 118 -1.29 -10.41 -13.75
C ALA A 118 -2.11 -10.54 -12.44
N PHE A 119 -1.59 -10.03 -11.32
CA PHE A 119 -2.35 -10.02 -10.07
C PHE A 119 -3.60 -9.13 -10.16
N LEU A 120 -3.48 -7.94 -10.76
CA LEU A 120 -4.57 -6.96 -10.80
C LEU A 120 -5.64 -7.30 -11.83
N LEU A 121 -5.29 -7.93 -12.95
CA LEU A 121 -6.20 -8.13 -14.08
C LEU A 121 -6.66 -9.58 -14.24
N ASP A 122 -5.85 -10.57 -13.84
CA ASP A 122 -6.16 -11.98 -14.11
C ASP A 122 -6.67 -12.73 -12.87
N ARG A 123 -6.40 -12.24 -11.65
CA ARG A 123 -6.83 -12.91 -10.42
C ARG A 123 -8.21 -12.47 -9.93
N PRO A 124 -8.94 -13.35 -9.21
CA PRO A 124 -10.13 -12.96 -8.44
C PRO A 124 -9.84 -11.91 -7.36
N PHE A 125 -10.84 -11.12 -6.99
CA PHE A 125 -10.69 -10.08 -5.97
C PHE A 125 -10.73 -10.61 -4.54
N SER A 126 -9.62 -10.42 -3.82
CA SER A 126 -9.55 -10.56 -2.36
C SER A 126 -9.98 -9.29 -1.63
N ALA A 127 -10.15 -9.37 -0.30
CA ALA A 127 -10.45 -8.20 0.53
C ALA A 127 -9.30 -7.17 0.56
N ALA A 128 -8.05 -7.61 0.41
CA ALA A 128 -6.87 -6.77 0.40
C ALA A 128 -6.54 -6.20 -1.00
N TRP A 129 -7.13 -6.74 -2.07
CA TRP A 129 -6.87 -6.31 -3.45
C TRP A 129 -6.91 -4.79 -3.66
N PRO A 130 -7.88 -4.01 -3.11
CA PRO A 130 -8.00 -2.58 -3.44
C PRO A 130 -6.85 -1.71 -2.92
N THR A 131 -5.98 -2.22 -2.05
CA THR A 131 -4.80 -1.47 -1.59
C THR A 131 -3.66 -1.48 -2.61
N VAL A 132 -3.61 -2.49 -3.49
CA VAL A 132 -2.52 -2.71 -4.44
C VAL A 132 -2.48 -1.65 -5.55
N PRO A 133 -3.61 -1.32 -6.23
CA PRO A 133 -3.58 -0.33 -7.30
C PRO A 133 -3.04 1.02 -6.83
N TRP A 134 -3.31 1.45 -5.59
CA TRP A 134 -2.85 2.75 -5.09
C TRP A 134 -1.34 2.93 -5.13
N ALA A 135 -0.55 1.85 -5.00
CA ALA A 135 0.91 1.91 -5.13
C ALA A 135 1.39 2.15 -6.58
N LEU A 136 0.51 2.04 -7.58
CA LEU A 136 0.81 2.37 -8.97
C LEU A 136 0.64 3.85 -9.27
N TRP A 137 -0.08 4.60 -8.44
CA TRP A 137 -0.34 6.02 -8.69
C TRP A 137 0.85 6.89 -8.20
N PRO A 138 1.26 7.94 -8.93
CA PRO A 138 0.87 8.31 -10.31
C PRO A 138 1.71 7.62 -11.40
N ARG A 139 2.79 6.90 -11.00
CA ARG A 139 3.85 6.40 -11.91
C ARG A 139 3.34 5.49 -13.03
N HIS A 140 2.28 4.73 -12.77
CA HIS A 140 1.68 3.75 -13.68
C HIS A 140 0.16 3.95 -13.80
N ALA A 141 -0.24 5.21 -14.03
CA ALA A 141 -1.64 5.64 -14.12
C ALA A 141 -2.53 4.82 -15.07
N VAL A 142 -1.99 4.26 -16.16
CA VAL A 142 -2.77 3.42 -17.09
C VAL A 142 -3.19 2.10 -16.43
N LEU A 143 -2.26 1.40 -15.78
CA LEU A 143 -2.56 0.14 -15.09
C LEU A 143 -3.44 0.38 -13.85
N PHE A 144 -3.17 1.46 -13.12
CA PHE A 144 -4.01 1.94 -12.02
C PHE A 144 -5.48 2.09 -12.44
N ARG A 145 -5.74 2.85 -13.51
CA ARG A 145 -7.08 3.09 -14.08
C ARG A 145 -7.77 1.80 -14.51
N ARG A 146 -7.05 0.92 -15.21
CA ARG A 146 -7.58 -0.39 -15.65
C ARG A 146 -7.99 -1.25 -14.47
N ALA A 147 -7.14 -1.33 -13.45
CA ALA A 147 -7.40 -2.12 -12.25
C ALA A 147 -8.65 -1.61 -11.52
N TRP A 148 -8.73 -0.31 -11.22
CA TRP A 148 -9.88 0.26 -10.52
C TRP A 148 -11.18 0.14 -11.32
N SER A 149 -11.13 0.39 -12.63
CA SER A 149 -12.30 0.22 -13.50
C SER A 149 -12.80 -1.22 -13.45
N ARG A 150 -11.90 -2.21 -13.55
CA ARG A 150 -12.23 -3.63 -13.44
C ARG A 150 -12.91 -3.94 -12.10
N TRP A 151 -12.32 -3.50 -10.98
CA TRP A 151 -12.86 -3.75 -9.65
C TRP A 151 -14.26 -3.16 -9.48
N ILE A 152 -14.48 -1.91 -9.90
CA ILE A 152 -15.79 -1.24 -9.82
C ILE A 152 -16.83 -1.97 -10.68
N LEU A 153 -16.46 -2.49 -11.84
CA LEU A 153 -17.40 -3.16 -12.73
C LEU A 153 -17.74 -4.59 -12.30
N GLU A 154 -16.80 -5.28 -11.64
CA GLU A 154 -16.91 -6.71 -11.36
C GLU A 154 -17.23 -7.05 -9.89
N THR A 155 -17.25 -6.07 -8.97
CA THR A 155 -17.53 -6.34 -7.53
C THR A 155 -18.87 -5.78 -7.06
N GLU A 156 -19.56 -6.47 -6.16
CA GLU A 156 -20.80 -5.96 -5.58
C GLU A 156 -20.58 -4.72 -4.70
N SER A 157 -21.55 -3.81 -4.70
CA SER A 157 -21.44 -2.50 -4.03
C SER A 157 -21.23 -2.61 -2.51
N GLY A 158 -21.63 -3.73 -1.90
CA GLY A 158 -21.38 -4.04 -0.50
C GLY A 158 -19.89 -4.27 -0.15
N ARG A 159 -19.02 -4.52 -1.14
CA ARG A 159 -17.56 -4.66 -0.91
C ARG A 159 -16.84 -3.32 -0.83
N TRP A 160 -17.53 -2.19 -1.08
CA TRP A 160 -16.93 -0.85 -1.18
C TRP A 160 -16.95 -0.06 0.12
N THR A 161 -17.58 -0.59 1.17
CA THR A 161 -17.92 0.17 2.38
C THR A 161 -16.94 -0.02 3.52
N SER A 162 -15.66 -0.25 3.24
CA SER A 162 -14.61 -0.39 4.26
C SER A 162 -13.85 0.92 4.45
N ASP A 163 -13.65 1.31 5.72
CA ASP A 163 -12.84 2.48 6.08
C ASP A 163 -11.41 2.42 5.52
N ARG A 164 -10.91 1.20 5.25
CA ARG A 164 -9.58 0.96 4.65
C ARG A 164 -9.45 1.52 3.23
N PHE A 165 -10.56 1.80 2.56
CA PHE A 165 -10.57 2.33 1.20
C PHE A 165 -10.82 3.84 1.17
N LEU A 166 -11.35 4.44 2.23
CA LEU A 166 -11.66 5.87 2.27
C LEU A 166 -10.41 6.75 2.23
N GLY A 167 -9.36 6.36 2.96
CA GLY A 167 -8.13 7.16 3.10
C GLY A 167 -7.54 7.59 1.76
N PRO A 168 -7.20 6.64 0.86
CA PRO A 168 -6.63 7.00 -0.44
C PRO A 168 -7.52 7.89 -1.32
N PHE A 169 -8.84 7.69 -1.29
CA PHE A 169 -9.79 8.55 -2.03
C PHE A 169 -9.85 9.99 -1.48
N LEU A 170 -9.49 10.20 -0.21
CA LEU A 170 -9.40 11.53 0.40
C LEU A 170 -8.10 12.25 0.06
N THR A 171 -7.00 11.51 -0.01
CA THR A 171 -5.66 12.09 -0.14
C THR A 171 -5.23 12.30 -1.59
N GLU A 172 -5.87 11.63 -2.55
CA GLU A 172 -5.46 11.61 -3.97
C GLU A 172 -6.62 12.01 -4.91
N PRO A 173 -7.11 13.25 -4.90
CA PRO A 173 -8.27 13.67 -5.71
C PRO A 173 -8.04 13.51 -7.22
N GLU A 174 -6.81 13.73 -7.70
CA GLU A 174 -6.46 13.55 -9.11
C GLU A 174 -6.58 12.09 -9.55
N ALA A 175 -6.25 11.15 -8.67
CA ALA A 175 -6.41 9.72 -8.92
C ALA A 175 -7.89 9.33 -9.04
N VAL A 176 -8.75 9.92 -8.20
CA VAL A 176 -10.21 9.72 -8.24
C VAL A 176 -10.80 10.20 -9.55
N VAL A 177 -10.41 11.39 -10.02
CA VAL A 177 -10.79 11.90 -11.35
C VAL A 177 -10.32 10.94 -12.45
N SER A 178 -9.07 10.46 -12.36
CA SER A 178 -8.50 9.52 -13.33
C SER A 178 -9.28 8.20 -13.40
N ILE A 179 -9.74 7.67 -12.26
CA ILE A 179 -10.60 6.47 -12.21
C ILE A 179 -11.94 6.74 -12.90
N ARG A 180 -12.58 7.88 -12.61
CA ARG A 180 -13.88 8.26 -13.19
C ARG A 180 -13.78 8.36 -14.71
N GLU A 181 -12.77 9.06 -15.21
CA GLU A 181 -12.53 9.22 -16.64
C GLU A 181 -12.34 7.86 -17.32
N ALA A 182 -11.49 7.00 -16.76
CA ALA A 182 -11.27 5.65 -17.29
C ALA A 182 -12.53 4.79 -17.33
N LEU A 183 -13.37 4.92 -16.30
CA LEU A 183 -14.65 4.23 -16.24
C LEU A 183 -15.58 4.74 -17.35
N PHE A 184 -15.61 6.05 -17.58
CA PHE A 184 -16.50 6.68 -18.57
C PHE A 184 -16.03 6.56 -20.02
N GLU A 185 -14.75 6.27 -20.26
CA GLU A 185 -14.17 6.10 -21.60
C GLU A 185 -14.68 4.85 -22.34
N GLY A 186 -15.20 3.83 -21.66
CA GLY A 186 -15.65 2.60 -22.32
C GLY A 186 -17.14 2.53 -22.62
N GLU A 187 -17.48 1.72 -23.62
CA GLU A 187 -18.81 1.66 -24.25
C GLU A 187 -19.86 0.81 -23.48
N GLN A 188 -19.47 0.18 -22.38
CA GLN A 188 -20.38 -0.70 -21.64
C GLN A 188 -21.51 0.12 -20.99
N ALA A 189 -22.75 -0.33 -21.14
CA ALA A 189 -23.89 0.28 -20.47
C ALA A 189 -23.79 0.15 -18.94
N GLY A 190 -24.29 1.16 -18.21
CA GLY A 190 -24.35 1.15 -16.74
C GLY A 190 -23.08 1.60 -16.02
N ARG A 191 -21.99 1.95 -16.72
CA ARG A 191 -20.74 2.40 -16.07
C ARG A 191 -20.90 3.67 -15.21
N ARG A 192 -21.72 4.62 -15.68
CA ARG A 192 -22.06 5.81 -14.91
C ARG A 192 -22.86 5.46 -13.66
N ASP A 193 -23.79 4.52 -13.76
CA ASP A 193 -24.56 4.08 -12.60
C ASP A 193 -23.66 3.40 -11.57
N ARG A 194 -22.71 2.57 -12.02
CA ARG A 194 -21.69 1.95 -11.16
C ARG A 194 -20.79 2.99 -10.47
N TRP A 195 -20.42 4.07 -11.15
CA TRP A 195 -19.74 5.20 -10.51
C TRP A 195 -20.60 5.82 -9.41
N LEU A 196 -21.86 6.14 -9.71
CA LEU A 196 -22.77 6.76 -8.75
C LEU A 196 -23.02 5.86 -7.53
N GLU A 197 -23.12 4.56 -7.72
CA GLU A 197 -23.19 3.59 -6.62
C GLU A 197 -21.93 3.60 -5.76
N LEU A 198 -20.74 3.69 -6.37
CA LEU A 198 -19.47 3.79 -5.64
C LEU A 198 -19.42 5.08 -4.82
N VAL A 199 -19.76 6.20 -5.44
CA VAL A 199 -19.84 7.50 -4.77
C VAL A 199 -20.77 7.43 -3.57
N ALA A 200 -21.97 6.87 -3.74
CA ALA A 200 -22.94 6.70 -2.66
C ALA A 200 -22.39 5.81 -1.53
N ALA A 201 -21.70 4.71 -1.86
CA ALA A 201 -21.08 3.81 -0.90
C ALA A 201 -19.96 4.51 -0.10
N LEU A 202 -19.07 5.24 -0.77
CA LEU A 202 -17.98 5.99 -0.14
C LEU A 202 -18.52 7.11 0.75
N GLN A 203 -19.51 7.88 0.28
CA GLN A 203 -20.16 8.92 1.10
C GLN A 203 -20.86 8.32 2.32
N ALA A 204 -21.56 7.19 2.17
CA ALA A 204 -22.19 6.49 3.28
C ALA A 204 -21.16 5.98 4.30
N CYS A 205 -20.01 5.49 3.82
CA CYS A 205 -18.89 5.08 4.66
C CYS A 205 -18.35 6.30 5.44
N ALA A 206 -18.00 7.39 4.75
CA ALA A 206 -17.43 8.60 5.34
C ALA A 206 -18.33 9.25 6.43
N ARG A 207 -19.66 9.14 6.29
CA ARG A 207 -20.62 9.60 7.32
C ARG A 207 -20.56 8.77 8.61
N ARG A 208 -20.25 7.48 8.51
CA ARG A 208 -20.16 6.56 9.66
C ARG A 208 -18.77 6.58 10.29
N THR A 209 -17.75 6.95 9.53
CA THR A 209 -16.37 7.04 9.99
C THR A 209 -16.18 8.19 10.97
N ARG A 210 -15.91 7.85 12.25
CA ARG A 210 -15.87 8.81 13.37
C ARG A 210 -14.63 9.69 13.39
N TRP A 211 -13.51 9.22 12.82
CA TRP A 211 -12.25 9.95 12.80
C TRP A 211 -12.14 10.96 11.65
N LEU A 212 -13.08 10.94 10.70
CA LEU A 212 -13.12 11.89 9.59
C LEU A 212 -13.67 13.25 10.05
N GLN A 213 -12.88 14.30 9.83
CA GLN A 213 -13.27 15.66 10.13
C GLN A 213 -14.28 16.20 9.09
N PRO A 214 -15.12 17.20 9.44
CA PRO A 214 -16.14 17.72 8.53
C PRO A 214 -15.60 18.28 7.20
N ASP A 215 -14.45 18.94 7.24
CA ASP A 215 -13.71 19.45 6.08
C ASP A 215 -13.23 18.32 5.15
N GLN A 216 -12.73 17.22 5.72
CA GLN A 216 -12.34 16.03 4.96
C GLN A 216 -13.54 15.37 4.26
N ARG A 217 -14.72 15.36 4.89
CA ARG A 217 -15.96 14.86 4.26
C ARG A 217 -16.44 15.74 3.10
N ALA A 218 -16.27 17.06 3.24
CA ALA A 218 -16.56 18.00 2.16
C ALA A 218 -15.61 17.80 0.98
N ALA A 219 -14.30 17.72 1.23
CA ALA A 219 -13.29 17.46 0.21
C ALA A 219 -13.54 16.16 -0.55
N LEU A 220 -13.95 15.08 0.14
CA LEU A 220 -14.35 13.83 -0.52
C LEU A 220 -15.54 14.01 -1.45
N SER A 221 -16.55 14.77 -1.02
CA SER A 221 -17.77 14.99 -1.80
C SER A 221 -17.45 15.78 -3.06
N ASP A 222 -16.57 16.77 -2.96
CA ASP A 222 -16.09 17.57 -4.09
C ASP A 222 -15.26 16.72 -5.06
N ALA A 223 -14.37 15.86 -4.57
CA ALA A 223 -13.55 14.98 -5.40
C ALA A 223 -14.36 13.90 -6.14
N LEU A 224 -15.51 13.49 -5.59
CA LEU A 224 -16.39 12.47 -6.15
C LEU A 224 -17.48 13.02 -7.10
N SER A 225 -17.66 14.34 -7.15
CA SER A 225 -18.63 15.04 -8.00
C SER A 225 -18.12 15.18 -9.44
#